data_AF-A0A7Z0H8X4-F1
#
_entry.id   AF-A0A7Z0H8X4-F1
#
_cell.length_a   1.000
_cell.length_b   1.000
_cell.length_c   1.000
_cell.angle_alpha   90.00
_cell.angle_beta   90.00
_cell.angle_gamma   90.00
#
_symmetry.space_group_name_H-M   'P 1'
#
loop_
_entity.id
_entity.type
_entity.pdbx_description
1 polymer ?
#
loop_
_entity_poly.entity_id
_entity_poly.type
_entity_poly.pdbx_seq_one_letter_code
_entity_poly.pdbx_strand_id
1 'polypeptide(L)'
;MTSNSFSSTNDLPPTELLPWLTAEGSLTAILEEKAGQPLRVKRSFEGYRSLTLGQKKQLGIRGMMLNRPVLAWVREVQLYGNDDMPWVQAQSIFPLNSLKGQSRRLQHLKNTPIGYVLFKRRRTLPNERFISHTSDGWQRQTRYDWHGRTLMISETFLPAFSSNEL
;
A
#
# COMPACT_ATOMS: atom_id res chain seq x y z
N MET A 1 8.09 12.34 15.60
CA MET A 1 6.99 13.29 15.33
C MET A 1 6.57 13.08 13.89
N THR A 2 5.53 12.28 13.66
CA THR A 2 4.98 11.99 12.34
C THR A 2 3.99 13.10 11.99
N SER A 3 4.28 13.84 10.92
CA SER A 3 3.40 14.89 10.39
C SER A 3 2.38 14.27 9.45
N ASN A 4 1.13 14.13 9.90
CA ASN A 4 0.00 13.80 9.03
C ASN A 4 -0.43 15.05 8.27
N SER A 5 -0.02 15.17 7.00
CA SER A 5 -0.48 16.25 6.12
C SER A 5 -1.65 15.75 5.28
N PHE A 6 -2.85 16.26 5.56
CA PHE A 6 -4.07 16.04 4.77
C PHE A 6 -4.00 16.88 3.48
N SER A 7 -4.29 16.28 2.33
CA SER A 7 -4.44 16.97 1.05
C SER A 7 -5.92 17.31 0.80
N SER A 8 -6.16 18.48 0.22
CA SER A 8 -7.43 19.19 0.09
C SER A 8 -8.55 18.45 -0.67
N THR A 9 -9.38 17.72 0.06
CA THR A 9 -10.81 17.46 -0.22
C THR A 9 -11.52 17.44 1.13
N ASN A 10 -12.59 18.23 1.29
CA ASN A 10 -13.24 18.51 2.58
C ASN A 10 -14.03 17.32 3.18
N ASP A 11 -13.83 16.12 2.66
CA ASP A 11 -14.42 14.91 3.21
C ASP A 11 -13.49 14.36 4.29
N LEU A 12 -14.03 14.10 5.47
CA LEU A 12 -13.34 13.32 6.48
C LEU A 12 -13.61 11.83 6.21
N PRO A 13 -12.66 10.93 6.49
CA PRO A 13 -12.94 9.50 6.40
C PRO A 13 -14.07 9.11 7.37
N PRO A 14 -14.95 8.18 6.99
CA PRO A 14 -15.88 7.55 7.93
C PRO A 14 -15.13 7.06 9.17
N THR A 15 -15.72 7.25 10.35
CA THR A 15 -15.09 6.93 11.63
C THR A 15 -14.68 5.46 11.70
N GLU A 16 -15.47 4.58 11.09
CA GLU A 16 -15.27 3.13 11.01
C GLU A 16 -14.03 2.77 10.17
N LEU A 17 -13.63 3.63 9.22
CA LEU A 17 -12.44 3.43 8.39
C LEU A 17 -11.15 3.97 9.04
N LEU A 18 -11.26 4.88 10.01
CA LEU A 18 -10.09 5.52 10.65
C LEU A 18 -9.09 4.52 11.24
N PRO A 19 -9.50 3.46 11.96
CA PRO A 19 -8.55 2.47 12.49
C PRO A 19 -7.71 1.81 11.40
N TRP A 20 -8.27 1.61 10.21
CA TRP A 20 -7.61 0.94 9.09
C TRP A 20 -6.69 1.87 8.29
N LEU A 21 -7.16 3.09 8.05
CA LEU A 21 -6.40 4.14 7.35
C LEU A 21 -5.20 4.61 8.17
N THR A 22 -5.31 4.60 9.51
CA THR A 22 -4.25 5.06 10.42
C THR A 22 -3.46 3.93 11.07
N ALA A 23 -3.88 2.67 10.90
CA ALA A 23 -3.20 1.49 11.45
C ALA A 23 -1.68 1.49 11.20
N GLU A 24 -0.90 1.48 12.27
CA GLU A 24 0.54 1.25 12.21
C GLU A 24 0.86 -0.23 12.04
N GLY A 25 2.01 -0.53 11.43
CA GLY A 25 2.43 -1.90 11.18
C GLY A 25 1.75 -2.55 9.97
N SER A 26 1.48 -3.85 10.06
CA SER A 26 1.01 -4.65 8.92
C SER A 26 -0.52 -4.63 8.80
N LEU A 27 -1.05 -3.95 7.78
CA LEU A 27 -2.48 -4.03 7.46
C LEU A 27 -2.92 -5.44 7.10
N THR A 28 -2.03 -6.25 6.50
CA THR A 28 -2.30 -7.68 6.28
C THR A 28 -2.71 -8.35 7.60
N ALA A 29 -1.91 -8.22 8.66
CA ALA A 29 -2.20 -8.88 9.94
C ALA A 29 -3.51 -8.39 10.56
N ILE A 30 -3.78 -7.09 10.52
CA ILE A 30 -4.99 -6.50 11.12
C ILE A 30 -6.24 -6.90 10.32
N LEU A 31 -6.15 -6.98 8.99
CA LEU A 31 -7.25 -7.47 8.15
C LEU A 31 -7.50 -8.98 8.36
N GLU A 32 -6.46 -9.79 8.57
CA GLU A 32 -6.60 -11.22 8.88
C GLU A 32 -7.26 -11.46 10.23
N GLU A 33 -6.96 -10.61 11.21
CA GLU A 33 -7.64 -10.62 12.51
C GLU A 33 -9.13 -10.34 12.35
N LYS A 34 -9.52 -9.32 11.56
CA LYS A 34 -10.93 -9.05 11.25
C LYS A 34 -11.60 -10.19 10.46
N ALA A 35 -10.88 -10.79 9.52
CA ALA A 35 -11.40 -11.89 8.71
C ALA A 35 -11.50 -13.21 9.48
N GLY A 36 -10.78 -13.36 10.60
CA GLY A 36 -10.62 -14.64 11.30
C GLY A 36 -9.86 -15.70 10.48
N GLN A 37 -9.23 -15.31 9.36
CA GLN A 37 -8.50 -16.21 8.46
C GLN A 37 -7.47 -15.45 7.60
N PRO A 38 -6.49 -16.15 6.99
CA PRO A 38 -5.54 -15.52 6.06
C PRO A 38 -6.22 -14.86 4.87
N LEU A 39 -5.68 -13.72 4.41
CA LEU A 39 -6.26 -13.03 3.25
C LEU A 39 -6.08 -13.85 1.98
N ARG A 40 -7.16 -13.98 1.21
CA ARG A 40 -7.06 -14.45 -0.16
C ARG A 40 -6.62 -13.29 -1.05
N VAL A 41 -5.51 -13.46 -1.78
CA VAL A 41 -4.94 -12.42 -2.65
C VAL A 41 -5.15 -12.81 -4.10
N LYS A 42 -5.83 -11.94 -4.87
CA LYS A 42 -5.95 -12.08 -6.32
C LYS A 42 -5.14 -10.99 -7.01
N ARG A 43 -4.13 -11.40 -7.77
CA ARG A 43 -3.28 -10.48 -8.52
C ARG A 43 -3.94 -10.07 -9.84
N SER A 44 -4.12 -8.77 -10.05
CA SER A 44 -4.63 -8.22 -11.31
C SER A 44 -3.50 -7.84 -12.26
N PHE A 45 -2.36 -7.38 -11.74
CA PHE A 45 -1.20 -7.01 -12.54
C PHE A 45 0.12 -7.21 -11.79
N GLU A 46 1.17 -7.57 -12.52
CA GLU A 46 2.55 -7.53 -12.03
C GLU A 46 3.52 -7.37 -13.21
N GLY A 47 4.39 -6.36 -13.14
CA GLY A 47 5.33 -6.08 -14.22
C GLY A 47 6.03 -4.73 -14.09
N TYR A 48 6.90 -4.44 -15.06
CA TYR A 48 7.62 -3.17 -15.12
C TYR A 48 6.72 -2.04 -15.63
N ARG A 49 6.74 -0.89 -14.95
CA ARG A 49 6.10 0.36 -15.41
C ARG A 49 6.99 1.57 -15.14
N SER A 50 6.96 2.52 -16.07
CA SER A 50 7.54 3.85 -15.85
C SER A 50 6.66 4.64 -14.89
N LEU A 51 7.27 5.29 -13.90
CA LEU A 51 6.56 6.06 -12.89
C LEU A 51 6.08 7.41 -13.42
N THR A 52 4.84 7.75 -13.07
CA THR A 52 4.28 9.08 -13.31
C THR A 52 4.97 10.15 -12.46
N LEU A 53 4.81 11.42 -12.82
CA LEU A 53 5.36 12.53 -12.02
C LEU A 53 4.80 12.52 -10.58
N GLY A 54 3.52 12.20 -10.40
CA GLY A 54 2.87 12.06 -9.10
C GLY A 54 3.52 10.96 -8.25
N GLN A 55 3.67 9.76 -8.82
CA GLN A 55 4.31 8.63 -8.12
C GLN A 55 5.76 8.94 -7.73
N LYS A 56 6.52 9.63 -8.59
CA LYS A 56 7.89 10.06 -8.25
C LYS A 56 7.90 11.03 -7.06
N LYS A 57 7.04 12.05 -7.08
CA LYS A 57 6.92 13.02 -5.97
C LYS A 57 6.53 12.31 -4.67
N GLN A 58 5.57 11.39 -4.74
CA GLN A 58 5.11 10.62 -3.58
C GLN A 58 6.25 9.76 -3.02
N LEU A 59 7.07 9.14 -3.87
CA LEU A 59 8.30 8.42 -3.48
C LEU A 59 9.41 9.33 -2.91
N GLY A 60 9.18 10.65 -2.81
CA GLY A 60 10.16 11.60 -2.30
C GLY A 60 11.23 12.01 -3.31
N ILE A 61 11.06 11.66 -4.60
CA ILE A 61 11.94 12.12 -5.67
C ILE A 61 11.67 13.61 -5.89
N ARG A 62 12.74 14.41 -5.91
CA ARG A 62 12.69 15.88 -5.99
C ARG A 62 13.73 16.43 -6.96
N GLY A 63 13.61 17.72 -7.28
CA GLY A 63 14.55 18.45 -8.11
C GLY A 63 14.72 17.84 -9.51
N MET A 64 15.94 17.89 -10.05
CA MET A 64 16.26 17.42 -11.40
C MET A 64 15.96 15.93 -11.64
N MET A 65 15.85 15.12 -10.57
CA MET A 65 15.52 13.70 -10.68
C MET A 65 14.08 13.45 -11.11
N LEU A 66 13.17 14.41 -10.95
CA LEU A 66 11.78 14.29 -11.44
C LEU A 66 11.72 14.17 -12.97
N ASN A 67 12.67 14.82 -13.67
CA ASN A 67 12.76 14.84 -15.13
C ASN A 67 13.36 13.55 -15.71
N ARG A 68 13.93 12.68 -14.87
CA ARG A 68 14.52 11.41 -15.32
C ARG A 68 13.46 10.31 -15.33
N PRO A 69 13.38 9.46 -16.37
CA PRO A 69 12.54 8.26 -16.33
C PRO A 69 12.92 7.37 -15.15
N VAL A 70 11.92 6.88 -14.42
CA VAL A 70 12.13 5.95 -13.30
C VAL A 70 11.29 4.71 -13.60
N LEU A 71 11.98 3.60 -13.85
CA LEU A 71 11.33 2.30 -14.00
C LEU A 71 11.12 1.68 -12.63
N ALA A 72 9.98 1.04 -12.44
CA ALA A 72 9.64 0.33 -11.22
C ALA A 72 8.98 -1.02 -11.54
N TRP A 73 9.11 -1.96 -10.61
CA TRP A 73 8.22 -3.10 -10.56
C TRP A 73 6.93 -2.68 -9.87
N VAL A 74 5.80 -2.89 -10.52
CA VAL A 74 4.48 -2.57 -10.00
C VAL A 74 3.69 -3.86 -9.85
N ARG A 75 3.03 -4.02 -8.71
CA ARG A 75 2.12 -5.13 -8.41
C ARG A 75 0.78 -4.57 -7.96
N GLU A 76 -0.29 -5.01 -8.60
CA GLU A 76 -1.67 -4.64 -8.25
C GLU A 76 -2.42 -5.92 -7.85
N VAL A 77 -3.10 -5.86 -6.71
CA VAL A 77 -3.84 -6.99 -6.15
C VAL A 77 -5.15 -6.53 -5.52
N GLN A 78 -6.06 -7.48 -5.40
CA GLN A 78 -7.24 -7.40 -4.55
C GLN A 78 -7.06 -8.33 -3.35
N LEU A 79 -7.37 -7.82 -2.16
CA LEU A 79 -7.35 -8.56 -0.90
C LEU A 79 -8.79 -8.90 -0.50
N TYR A 80 -9.03 -10.17 -0.24
CA TYR A 80 -10.31 -10.71 0.20
C TYR A 80 -10.16 -11.21 1.62
N GLY A 81 -11.10 -10.86 2.48
CA GLY A 81 -11.23 -11.39 3.83
C GLY A 81 -12.02 -12.69 3.84
N ASN A 82 -13.09 -12.73 4.62
CA ASN A 82 -13.94 -13.90 4.80
C ASN A 82 -15.15 -13.99 3.85
N ASP A 83 -15.14 -13.21 2.77
CA ASP A 83 -16.24 -13.12 1.82
C ASP A 83 -15.72 -12.97 0.39
N ASP A 84 -16.63 -13.10 -0.57
CA ASP A 84 -16.30 -13.19 -1.99
C ASP A 84 -16.03 -11.84 -2.66
N MET A 85 -16.31 -10.74 -1.96
CA MET A 85 -16.04 -9.39 -2.44
C MET A 85 -14.66 -8.90 -1.95
N PRO A 86 -13.91 -8.17 -2.80
CA PRO A 86 -12.62 -7.64 -2.39
C PRO A 86 -12.80 -6.51 -1.37
N TRP A 87 -12.06 -6.58 -0.28
CA TRP A 87 -12.04 -5.55 0.77
C TRP A 87 -11.12 -4.39 0.40
N VAL A 88 -9.94 -4.70 -0.14
CA VAL A 88 -8.91 -3.71 -0.43
C VAL A 88 -8.32 -3.94 -1.80
N GLN A 89 -8.21 -2.87 -2.59
CA GLN A 89 -7.34 -2.83 -3.76
C GLN A 89 -5.98 -2.25 -3.37
N ALA A 90 -4.91 -3.00 -3.60
CA ALA A 90 -3.57 -2.61 -3.22
C ALA A 90 -2.62 -2.53 -4.42
N GLN A 91 -1.90 -1.42 -4.53
CA GLN A 91 -0.79 -1.23 -5.46
C GLN A 91 0.52 -1.14 -4.67
N SER A 92 1.52 -1.92 -5.07
CA SER A 92 2.88 -1.83 -4.55
C SER A 92 3.82 -1.39 -5.66
N ILE A 93 4.62 -0.36 -5.41
CA ILE A 93 5.58 0.21 -6.35
C ILE A 93 6.98 0.07 -5.77
N PHE A 94 7.84 -0.63 -6.50
CA PHE A 94 9.25 -0.83 -6.14
C PHE A 94 10.13 -0.24 -7.24
N PRO A 95 10.69 0.97 -7.05
CA PRO A 95 11.70 1.50 -7.95
C PRO A 95 12.84 0.50 -8.18
N LEU A 96 13.36 0.36 -9.40
CA LEU A 96 14.36 -0.69 -9.67
C LEU A 96 15.62 -0.58 -8.82
N ASN A 97 16.01 0.64 -8.45
CA ASN A 97 17.13 0.87 -7.56
C ASN A 97 16.89 0.32 -6.13
N SER A 98 15.63 0.14 -5.73
CA SER A 98 15.22 -0.44 -4.45
C SER A 98 15.18 -1.98 -4.48
N LEU A 99 15.14 -2.61 -5.66
CA LEU A 99 15.08 -4.07 -5.82
C LEU A 99 16.47 -4.72 -5.86
N LYS A 100 17.27 -4.50 -4.82
CA LYS A 100 18.64 -5.07 -4.68
C LYS A 100 18.74 -6.00 -3.47
N GLY A 101 19.66 -6.95 -3.51
CA GLY A 101 19.90 -7.90 -2.40
C GLY A 101 18.63 -8.62 -1.94
N GLN A 102 18.37 -8.60 -0.63
CA GLN A 102 17.18 -9.23 -0.02
C GLN A 102 15.84 -8.68 -0.54
N SER A 103 15.83 -7.50 -1.17
CA SER A 103 14.61 -6.88 -1.68
C SER A 103 14.15 -7.43 -3.03
N ARG A 104 14.98 -8.23 -3.71
CA ARG A 104 14.58 -8.92 -4.95
C ARG A 104 13.37 -9.85 -4.77
N ARG A 105 13.21 -10.43 -3.57
CA ARG A 105 12.05 -11.29 -3.25
C ARG A 105 10.70 -10.59 -3.37
N LEU A 106 10.66 -9.24 -3.29
CA LEU A 106 9.44 -8.47 -3.48
C LEU A 106 8.90 -8.53 -4.91
N GLN A 107 9.70 -8.97 -5.89
CA GLN A 107 9.23 -9.24 -7.26
C GLN A 107 8.55 -10.60 -7.41
N HIS A 108 8.69 -11.49 -6.44
CA HIS A 108 8.23 -12.88 -6.53
C HIS A 108 7.12 -13.18 -5.53
N LEU A 109 6.35 -12.16 -5.15
CA LEU A 109 5.27 -12.30 -4.17
C LEU A 109 4.11 -13.15 -4.70
N LYS A 110 3.81 -13.12 -6.02
CA LYS A 110 2.65 -13.82 -6.59
C LYS A 110 1.38 -13.52 -5.77
N ASN A 111 0.78 -14.53 -5.15
CA ASN A 111 -0.42 -14.42 -4.31
C ASN A 111 -0.10 -14.31 -2.81
N THR A 112 1.15 -14.10 -2.42
CA THR A 112 1.53 -13.86 -1.02
C THR A 112 1.22 -12.42 -0.63
N PRO A 113 0.56 -12.17 0.52
CA PRO A 113 0.42 -10.84 1.07
C PRO A 113 1.78 -10.16 1.27
N ILE A 114 1.90 -8.90 0.84
CA ILE A 114 3.16 -8.16 0.95
C ILE A 114 3.57 -7.97 2.42
N GLY A 115 2.58 -7.88 3.33
CA GLY A 115 2.80 -7.70 4.76
C GLY A 115 3.66 -8.80 5.37
N TYR A 116 3.49 -10.05 4.94
CA TYR A 116 4.29 -11.20 5.41
C TYR A 116 5.77 -11.04 5.11
N VAL A 117 6.11 -10.31 4.06
CA VAL A 117 7.49 -10.10 3.62
C VAL A 117 8.09 -8.88 4.29
N LEU A 118 7.37 -7.75 4.27
CA LEU A 118 7.84 -6.47 4.82
C LEU A 118 7.99 -6.51 6.34
N PHE A 119 7.03 -7.11 7.04
CA PHE A 119 6.96 -7.09 8.51
C PHE A 119 7.50 -8.38 9.16
N LYS A 120 8.08 -9.30 8.38
CA LYS A 120 8.60 -10.60 8.89
C LYS A 120 9.50 -10.48 10.12
N ARG A 121 10.33 -9.43 10.17
CA ARG A 121 11.33 -9.22 11.23
C ARG A 121 11.08 -7.98 12.09
N ARG A 122 10.04 -7.20 11.78
CA ARG A 122 9.76 -5.91 12.43
C ARG A 122 8.27 -5.67 12.43
N ARG A 123 7.71 -5.27 13.59
CA ARG A 123 6.30 -4.92 13.72
C ARG A 123 5.95 -3.62 13.00
N THR A 124 6.89 -2.67 12.94
CA THR A 124 6.74 -1.39 12.26
C THR A 124 7.95 -1.10 11.36
N LEU A 125 7.75 -0.20 10.38
CA LEU A 125 8.79 0.26 9.47
C LEU A 125 8.77 1.80 9.45
N PRO A 126 9.92 2.48 9.33
CA PRO A 126 9.94 3.92 9.11
C PRO A 126 9.11 4.23 7.87
N ASN A 127 8.16 5.15 8.01
CA ASN A 127 7.22 5.44 6.94
C ASN A 127 6.71 6.88 6.99
N GLU A 128 6.19 7.33 5.85
CA GLU A 128 5.38 8.54 5.73
C GLU A 128 4.06 8.15 5.05
N ARG A 129 2.93 8.51 5.66
CA ARG A 129 1.59 8.14 5.19
C ARG A 129 0.76 9.35 4.81
N PHE A 130 -0.01 9.18 3.75
CA PHE A 130 -0.99 10.13 3.27
C PHE A 130 -2.34 9.43 3.13
N ILE A 131 -3.41 10.11 3.52
CA ILE A 131 -4.78 9.63 3.37
C ILE A 131 -5.48 10.54 2.34
N SER A 132 -6.20 9.93 1.41
CA SER A 132 -6.92 10.64 0.36
C SER A 132 -8.17 9.86 -0.05
N HIS A 133 -9.21 10.58 -0.50
CA HIS A 133 -10.38 9.98 -1.12
C HIS A 133 -10.15 9.80 -2.62
N THR A 134 -10.46 8.61 -3.15
CA THR A 134 -10.35 8.27 -4.59
C THR A 134 -11.74 7.89 -5.13
N SER A 135 -11.88 7.73 -6.45
CA SER A 135 -13.15 7.27 -7.05
C SER A 135 -13.61 5.91 -6.52
N ASP A 136 -12.67 5.06 -6.09
CA ASP A 136 -12.94 3.68 -5.69
C ASP A 136 -13.12 3.55 -4.16
N GLY A 137 -12.82 4.60 -3.40
CA GLY A 137 -12.93 4.65 -1.95
C GLY A 137 -11.78 5.36 -1.25
N TRP A 138 -11.77 5.25 0.08
CA TRP A 138 -10.72 5.84 0.91
C TRP A 138 -9.41 5.10 0.77
N GLN A 139 -8.36 5.83 0.47
CA GLN A 139 -7.02 5.29 0.27
C GLN A 139 -6.08 5.77 1.36
N ARG A 140 -5.31 4.83 1.90
CA ARG A 140 -4.05 5.16 2.56
C ARG A 140 -2.90 4.84 1.63
N GLN A 141 -1.97 5.76 1.51
CA GLN A 141 -0.75 5.58 0.74
C GLN A 141 0.44 5.78 1.66
N THR A 142 1.26 4.74 1.78
CA THR A 142 2.39 4.70 2.69
C THR A 142 3.69 4.52 1.92
N ARG A 143 4.60 5.48 2.10
CA ARG A 143 5.99 5.36 1.65
C ARG A 143 6.79 4.70 2.77
N TYR A 144 7.28 3.50 2.53
CA TYR A 144 8.10 2.76 3.48
C TYR A 144 9.59 2.89 3.16
N ASP A 145 10.42 3.03 4.20
CA ASP A 145 11.82 2.64 4.15
C ASP A 145 11.96 1.19 4.62
N TRP A 146 12.43 0.33 3.72
CA TRP A 146 12.68 -1.07 4.03
C TRP A 146 14.13 -1.46 3.73
N HIS A 147 14.99 -1.34 4.76
CA HIS A 147 16.45 -1.54 4.68
C HIS A 147 17.17 -0.48 3.82
N GLY A 148 16.85 0.80 4.03
CA GLY A 148 17.43 1.93 3.30
C GLY A 148 16.88 2.05 1.87
N ARG A 149 15.70 1.47 1.62
CA ARG A 149 15.10 1.36 0.29
C ARG A 149 13.66 1.82 0.34
N THR A 150 13.39 2.83 -0.47
CA THR A 150 12.05 3.41 -0.58
C THR A 150 11.16 2.56 -1.47
N LEU A 151 9.96 2.27 -0.99
CA LEU A 151 8.86 1.69 -1.75
C LEU A 151 7.55 2.39 -1.40
N MET A 152 6.57 2.31 -2.30
CA MET A 152 5.24 2.85 -2.08
C MET A 152 4.23 1.73 -2.02
N ILE A 153 3.28 1.82 -1.08
CA ILE A 153 2.09 0.97 -1.04
C ILE A 153 0.87 1.88 -0.96
N SER A 154 -0.05 1.70 -1.89
CA SER A 154 -1.36 2.37 -1.89
C SER A 154 -2.42 1.31 -1.65
N GLU A 155 -3.24 1.49 -0.62
CA GLU A 155 -4.30 0.57 -0.20
C GLU A 155 -5.63 1.33 -0.17
N THR A 156 -6.51 1.04 -1.13
CA THR A 156 -7.86 1.61 -1.22
C THR A 156 -8.87 0.64 -0.63
N PHE A 157 -9.61 1.07 0.39
CA PHE A 157 -10.71 0.33 0.98
C PHE A 157 -11.94 0.46 0.08
N LEU A 158 -12.44 -0.68 -0.39
CA LEU A 158 -13.57 -0.78 -1.31
C LEU A 158 -14.90 -0.80 -0.55
N PRO A 159 -16.03 -0.48 -1.20
CA PRO A 159 -17.34 -0.41 -0.52
C PRO A 159 -17.69 -1.67 0.28
N ALA A 160 -17.35 -2.86 -0.24
CA ALA A 160 -17.62 -4.14 0.41
C ALA A 160 -16.95 -4.28 1.78
N PHE A 161 -15.87 -3.55 2.06
CA PHE A 161 -15.21 -3.60 3.38
C PHE A 161 -16.07 -2.99 4.48
N SER A 162 -16.83 -1.94 4.17
CA SER A 162 -17.72 -1.24 5.11
C SER A 162 -19.13 -1.83 5.16
N SER A 163 -19.56 -2.55 4.13
CA SER A 163 -20.91 -3.15 4.07
C SER A 163 -21.12 -4.35 4.99
N ASN A 164 -20.07 -4.88 5.64
CA ASN A 164 -20.13 -6.09 6.47
C ASN A 164 -20.44 -5.82 7.96
N GLU A 165 -21.12 -4.73 8.29
CA GLU A 165 -21.65 -4.48 9.66
C GLU A 165 -23.16 -4.83 9.79
N LEU A 166 -23.69 -5.72 8.94
CA LEU A 166 -25.05 -6.23 9.04
C LEU A 166 -25.10 -7.65 9.61
#